data_AF-C0L040-F1
#
_entry.id   AF-C0L040-F1
#
_cell.length_a   1.000
_cell.length_b   1.000
_cell.length_c   1.000
_cell.angle_alpha   90.00
_cell.angle_beta   90.00
_cell.angle_gamma   90.00
#
_symmetry.space_group_name_H-M   'P 1'
#
loop_
_entity.id
_entity.type
_entity.pdbx_description
1 polymer ?
#
loop_
_entity_poly.entity_id
_entity_poly.type
_entity_poly.pdbx_seq_one_letter_code
_entity_poly.pdbx_strand_id
1 'polypeptide(L)'
;RILNHLLNISSQALDVGAMTPLLWLFEEREKILEFYERASGARFHAAYIRPGGVAADIPEGLIEDIAKFIAQFPKYIDDVDELLTENRIWKQRTVEISKISIKEALDWGFSGPMLRAAGLAWDLRKSQPYEIYDQLDFDIPIGQNGDCYDRYLVRMAEIRQSISLVKQCIEKIPKGPIKTEDRKISPP
;
A
#
# COMPACT_ATOMS: atom_id res chain seq x y z
N ARG A 1 1.61 3.19 -0.49
CA ARG A 1 1.08 1.99 0.20
C ARG A 1 1.66 0.70 -0.39
N ILE A 2 1.47 0.45 -1.69
CA ILE A 2 1.97 -0.75 -2.39
C ILE A 2 3.45 -1.04 -2.08
N LEU A 3 4.34 -0.05 -2.26
CA LEU A 3 5.78 -0.17 -1.97
C LEU A 3 6.09 -0.71 -0.57
N ASN A 4 5.34 -0.28 0.45
CA ASN A 4 5.56 -0.72 1.83
C ASN A 4 5.06 -2.16 2.06
N HIS A 5 3.88 -2.52 1.54
CA HIS A 5 3.39 -3.89 1.67
C HIS A 5 4.25 -4.89 0.90
N LEU A 6 4.76 -4.52 -0.28
CA LEU A 6 5.70 -5.34 -1.04
C LEU A 6 6.96 -5.66 -0.23
N LEU A 7 7.54 -4.64 0.43
CA LEU A 7 8.67 -4.84 1.32
C LEU A 7 8.30 -5.73 2.51
N ASN A 8 7.18 -5.46 3.17
CA ASN A 8 6.78 -6.21 4.36
C ASN A 8 6.53 -7.71 4.05
N ILE A 9 5.79 -8.01 2.98
CA ILE A 9 5.48 -9.38 2.58
C ILE A 9 6.73 -10.12 2.14
N SER A 10 7.57 -9.47 1.32
CA SER A 10 8.80 -10.10 0.83
C SER A 10 9.82 -10.36 1.94
N SER A 11 10.00 -9.41 2.86
CA SER A 11 10.86 -9.61 4.04
C SER A 11 10.30 -10.68 4.97
N GLN A 12 8.98 -10.69 5.22
CA GLN A 12 8.35 -11.75 6.03
C GLN A 12 8.51 -13.12 5.39
N ALA A 13 8.37 -13.21 4.06
CA ALA A 13 8.59 -14.44 3.30
C ALA A 13 10.04 -14.91 3.41
N LEU A 14 11.00 -13.99 3.27
CA LEU A 14 12.43 -14.26 3.40
C LEU A 14 12.79 -14.80 4.79
N ASP A 15 12.29 -14.16 5.85
CA ASP A 15 12.58 -14.55 7.24
C ASP A 15 12.04 -15.95 7.59
N VAL A 16 10.95 -16.38 6.94
CA VAL A 16 10.41 -17.75 7.07
C VAL A 16 11.18 -18.75 6.20
N GLY A 17 11.89 -18.28 5.17
CA GLY A 17 12.77 -19.08 4.29
C GLY A 17 12.37 -19.11 2.81
N ALA A 18 11.34 -18.37 2.40
CA ALA A 18 10.92 -18.27 1.01
C ALA A 18 11.67 -17.12 0.30
N MET A 19 12.72 -17.45 -0.46
CA MET A 19 13.55 -16.46 -1.15
C MET A 19 12.96 -15.97 -2.49
N THR A 20 12.21 -16.80 -3.21
CA THR A 20 11.71 -16.48 -4.56
C THR A 20 10.81 -15.23 -4.61
N PRO A 21 9.83 -15.06 -3.69
CA PRO A 21 8.95 -13.88 -3.71
C PRO A 21 9.71 -12.56 -3.51
N LEU A 22 10.86 -12.59 -2.84
CA LEU A 22 11.69 -11.40 -2.67
C LEU A 22 12.12 -10.82 -4.01
N LEU A 23 12.69 -11.65 -4.88
CA LEU A 23 13.23 -11.21 -6.16
C LEU A 23 12.13 -10.65 -7.06
N TRP A 24 10.98 -11.34 -7.11
CA TRP A 24 9.85 -10.92 -7.95
C TRP A 24 9.24 -9.61 -7.49
N LEU A 25 9.00 -9.46 -6.17
CA LEU A 25 8.41 -8.24 -5.64
C LEU A 25 9.38 -7.06 -5.65
N PHE A 26 10.69 -7.29 -5.58
CA PHE A 26 11.68 -6.21 -5.68
C PHE A 26 11.80 -5.64 -7.09
N GLU A 27 11.59 -6.45 -8.14
CA GLU A 27 11.51 -5.94 -9.51
C GLU A 27 10.36 -4.94 -9.66
N GLU A 28 9.16 -5.31 -9.22
CA GLU A 28 8.00 -4.43 -9.24
C GLU A 28 8.18 -3.19 -8.35
N ARG A 29 8.90 -3.36 -7.24
CA ARG A 29 9.26 -2.25 -6.36
C ARG A 29 10.20 -1.26 -7.05
N GLU A 30 11.14 -1.72 -7.85
CA GLU A 30 12.06 -0.84 -8.60
C GLU A 30 11.31 -0.01 -9.64
N LYS A 31 10.32 -0.60 -10.34
CA LYS A 31 9.44 0.14 -11.26
C LYS A 31 8.70 1.28 -10.55
N ILE A 32 8.24 1.06 -9.31
CA ILE A 32 7.61 2.11 -8.50
C ILE A 32 8.64 3.19 -8.10
N LEU A 33 9.88 2.81 -7.79
CA LEU A 33 10.95 3.77 -7.46
C LEU A 33 11.36 4.62 -8.66
N GLU A 34 11.28 4.09 -9.88
CA GLU A 34 11.47 4.86 -11.11
C GLU A 34 10.39 5.95 -11.24
N PHE A 35 9.14 5.67 -10.89
CA PHE A 35 8.09 6.71 -10.85
C PHE A 35 8.39 7.80 -9.82
N TYR A 36 8.96 7.44 -8.68
CA TYR A 36 9.39 8.42 -7.66
C TYR A 36 10.55 9.27 -8.18
N GLU A 37 11.52 8.65 -8.86
CA GLU A 37 12.65 9.34 -9.47
C GLU A 37 12.19 10.30 -10.56
N ARG A 38 11.25 9.89 -11.42
CA ARG A 38 10.69 10.77 -12.46
C ARG A 38 9.90 11.95 -11.88
N ALA A 39 9.15 11.74 -10.79
CA ALA A 39 8.34 12.79 -10.18
C ALA A 39 9.16 13.79 -9.34
N SER A 40 10.23 13.34 -8.69
CA SER A 40 10.94 14.13 -7.68
C SER A 40 12.46 14.28 -7.89
N GLY A 41 13.06 13.46 -8.75
CA GLY A 41 14.50 13.34 -8.93
C GLY A 41 15.19 12.41 -7.93
N ALA A 42 14.46 11.80 -6.98
CA ALA A 42 15.02 10.88 -6.01
C ALA A 42 14.17 9.60 -5.87
N ARG A 43 14.82 8.45 -5.67
CA ARG A 43 14.13 7.15 -5.54
C ARG A 43 13.39 6.98 -4.22
N PHE A 44 14.00 7.36 -3.10
CA PHE A 44 13.43 7.14 -1.75
C PHE A 44 12.97 8.44 -1.08
N HIS A 45 13.88 9.40 -0.95
CA HIS A 45 13.63 10.65 -0.23
C HIS A 45 13.19 11.76 -1.20
N ALA A 46 11.93 11.68 -1.63
CA ALA A 46 11.39 12.54 -2.68
C ALA A 46 11.17 14.01 -2.28
N ALA A 47 10.98 14.31 -0.98
CA ALA A 47 10.62 15.65 -0.48
C ALA A 47 9.50 16.36 -1.30
N TYR A 48 8.59 15.55 -1.85
CA TYR A 48 7.64 15.92 -2.88
C TYR A 48 6.36 16.53 -2.30
N ILE A 49 5.82 15.93 -1.24
CA ILE A 49 4.68 16.46 -0.49
C ILE A 49 5.20 17.52 0.48
N ARG A 50 4.69 18.75 0.38
CA ARG A 50 5.10 19.89 1.21
C ARG A 50 3.87 20.60 1.79
N PRO A 51 4.01 21.34 2.90
CA PRO A 51 2.93 22.20 3.37
C PRO A 51 2.51 23.17 2.25
N GLY A 52 1.24 23.16 1.88
CA GLY A 52 0.70 23.96 0.77
C GLY A 52 0.57 23.23 -0.57
N GLY A 53 0.89 21.93 -0.66
CA GLY A 53 0.61 21.10 -1.83
C GLY A 53 1.79 20.21 -2.21
N VAL A 54 2.19 20.28 -3.48
CA VAL A 54 3.21 19.40 -4.06
C VAL A 54 4.37 20.23 -4.63
N ALA A 55 5.61 19.71 -4.57
CA ALA A 55 6.81 20.45 -4.95
C ALA A 55 6.91 20.75 -6.46
N ALA A 56 6.53 19.80 -7.31
CA ALA A 56 6.59 19.89 -8.77
C ALA A 56 5.41 19.16 -9.40
N ASP A 57 5.04 19.54 -10.62
CA ASP A 57 3.94 18.89 -11.33
C ASP A 57 4.39 17.52 -11.88
N ILE A 58 3.42 16.69 -12.24
CA ILE A 58 3.65 15.37 -12.79
C ILE A 58 4.24 15.54 -14.21
N PRO A 59 5.39 14.91 -14.53
CA PRO A 59 5.94 14.98 -15.87
C PRO A 59 5.02 14.31 -16.90
N GLU A 60 5.04 14.80 -18.14
CA GLU A 60 4.24 14.25 -19.23
C GLU A 60 4.52 12.75 -19.43
N GLY A 61 3.46 11.99 -19.73
CA GLY A 61 3.52 10.53 -19.93
C GLY A 61 3.60 9.69 -18.66
N LEU A 62 3.88 10.26 -17.47
CA LEU A 62 3.99 9.46 -16.24
C LEU A 62 2.66 8.78 -15.86
N ILE A 63 1.54 9.46 -16.08
CA ILE A 63 0.20 8.91 -15.79
C ILE A 63 -0.07 7.66 -16.66
N GLU A 64 0.31 7.70 -17.93
CA GLU A 64 0.13 6.57 -18.85
C GLU A 64 1.00 5.36 -18.45
N ASP A 65 2.24 5.61 -18.03
CA ASP A 65 3.15 4.55 -17.60
C ASP A 65 2.69 3.92 -16.28
N ILE A 66 2.19 4.73 -15.34
CA ILE A 66 1.55 4.23 -14.12
C ILE A 66 0.30 3.39 -14.47
N ALA A 67 -0.52 3.83 -15.42
CA ALA A 67 -1.70 3.07 -15.85
C ALA A 67 -1.32 1.71 -16.45
N LYS A 68 -0.27 1.66 -17.30
CA LYS A 68 0.27 0.40 -17.85
C LYS A 68 0.77 -0.53 -16.76
N PHE A 69 1.52 0.00 -15.79
CA PHE A 69 2.02 -0.77 -14.65
C PHE A 69 0.88 -1.39 -13.85
N ILE A 70 -0.13 -0.59 -13.50
CA ILE A 70 -1.30 -1.02 -12.73
C ILE A 70 -2.15 -2.06 -13.46
N ALA A 71 -2.14 -2.07 -14.80
CA ALA A 71 -2.82 -3.10 -15.57
C ALA A 71 -2.13 -4.47 -15.47
N GLN A 72 -0.80 -4.50 -15.36
CA GLN A 72 -0.01 -5.74 -15.31
C GLN A 72 0.19 -6.26 -13.89
N PHE A 73 0.32 -5.34 -12.92
CA PHE A 73 0.66 -5.63 -11.53
C PHE A 73 -0.26 -6.65 -10.80
N PRO A 74 -1.59 -6.70 -11.03
CA PRO A 74 -2.45 -7.70 -10.39
C PRO A 74 -2.02 -9.14 -10.66
N LYS A 75 -1.58 -9.43 -11.89
CA LYS A 75 -1.15 -10.78 -12.27
C LYS A 75 0.05 -11.24 -11.43
N TYR A 76 1.04 -10.36 -11.23
CA TYR A 76 2.20 -10.66 -10.40
C TYR A 76 1.84 -10.88 -8.93
N ILE A 77 0.86 -10.13 -8.43
CA ILE A 77 0.35 -10.34 -7.06
C ILE A 77 -0.35 -11.68 -6.95
N ASP A 78 -1.12 -12.10 -7.95
CA ASP A 78 -1.78 -13.40 -7.97
C ASP A 78 -0.76 -14.54 -8.06
N ASP A 79 0.31 -14.41 -8.86
CA ASP A 79 1.40 -15.40 -8.92
C ASP A 79 2.11 -15.55 -7.55
N VAL A 80 2.28 -14.45 -6.81
CA VAL A 80 2.86 -14.46 -5.45
C VAL A 80 1.88 -15.03 -4.42
N ASP A 81 0.58 -14.73 -4.57
CA ASP A 81 -0.51 -15.27 -3.75
C ASP A 81 -0.56 -16.80 -3.89
N GLU A 82 -0.48 -17.33 -5.12
CA GLU A 82 -0.46 -18.77 -5.39
C GLU A 82 0.72 -19.47 -4.68
N LEU A 83 1.92 -18.86 -4.72
CA LEU A 83 3.12 -19.42 -4.12
C LEU A 83 3.11 -19.45 -2.58
N LEU A 84 2.47 -18.47 -1.94
CA LEU A 84 2.50 -18.30 -0.48
C LEU A 84 1.20 -18.74 0.19
N THR A 85 0.05 -18.30 -0.31
CA THR A 85 -1.25 -18.44 0.36
C THR A 85 -1.71 -19.87 0.44
N GLU A 86 -1.46 -20.70 -0.58
CA GLU A 86 -1.83 -22.12 -0.57
C GLU A 86 -0.74 -23.01 0.03
N ASN A 87 0.48 -22.50 0.19
CA ASN A 87 1.61 -23.29 0.65
C ASN A 87 1.42 -23.77 2.10
N ARG A 88 1.48 -25.09 2.28
CA ARG A 88 1.34 -25.74 3.60
C ARG A 88 2.42 -25.29 4.57
N ILE A 89 3.66 -25.11 4.12
CA ILE A 89 4.78 -24.68 4.99
C ILE A 89 4.52 -23.26 5.49
N TRP A 90 4.02 -22.38 4.61
CA TRP A 90 3.66 -21.02 4.98
C TRP A 90 2.53 -21.00 6.01
N LYS A 91 1.45 -21.74 5.76
CA LYS A 91 0.33 -21.85 6.72
C LYS A 91 0.79 -22.39 8.07
N GLN A 92 1.60 -23.45 8.11
CA GLN A 92 2.14 -24.00 9.35
C GLN A 92 2.98 -23.00 10.16
N ARG A 93 3.57 -22.00 9.50
CA ARG A 93 4.45 -20.99 10.13
C ARG A 93 3.76 -19.65 10.40
N THR A 94 2.49 -19.49 10.02
CA THR A 94 1.77 -18.22 10.16
C THR A 94 0.38 -18.36 10.79
N VAL A 95 -0.30 -19.48 10.54
CA VAL A 95 -1.62 -19.77 11.08
C VAL A 95 -1.50 -20.10 12.56
N GLU A 96 -2.39 -19.50 13.37
CA GLU A 96 -2.42 -19.61 14.83
C GLU A 96 -1.20 -19.06 15.60
N ILE A 97 -0.29 -18.35 14.93
CA ILE A 97 0.90 -17.78 15.57
C ILE A 97 0.65 -16.31 15.91
N SER A 98 1.02 -15.92 17.13
CA SER A 98 0.88 -14.56 17.67
C SER A 98 -0.57 -14.05 17.56
N LYS A 99 -1.56 -14.85 17.96
CA LYS A 99 -2.96 -14.40 18.03
C LYS A 99 -3.10 -13.21 18.98
N ILE A 100 -3.85 -12.20 18.56
CA ILE A 100 -4.13 -11.00 19.36
C ILE A 100 -5.64 -10.78 19.38
N SER A 101 -6.21 -10.57 20.56
CA SER A 101 -7.61 -10.19 20.71
C SER A 101 -7.83 -8.69 20.46
N ILE A 102 -9.06 -8.30 20.10
CA ILE A 102 -9.40 -6.88 19.89
C ILE A 102 -9.12 -6.04 21.13
N LYS A 103 -9.39 -6.57 22.34
CA LYS A 103 -9.17 -5.86 23.60
C LYS A 103 -7.68 -5.58 23.84
N GLU A 104 -6.84 -6.61 23.71
CA GLU A 104 -5.38 -6.45 23.85
C GLU A 104 -4.81 -5.49 22.82
N ALA A 105 -5.30 -5.55 21.57
CA ALA A 105 -4.84 -4.66 20.52
C ALA A 105 -5.18 -3.19 20.81
N LEU A 106 -6.34 -2.92 21.42
CA LEU A 106 -6.73 -1.57 21.84
C LEU A 106 -5.96 -1.10 23.07
N ASP A 107 -5.81 -1.96 24.07
CA ASP A 107 -5.09 -1.64 25.31
C ASP A 107 -3.61 -1.35 25.06
N TRP A 108 -2.99 -2.02 24.08
CA TRP A 108 -1.61 -1.78 23.67
C TRP A 108 -1.46 -0.67 22.61
N GLY A 109 -2.57 -0.08 22.15
CA GLY A 109 -2.55 1.00 21.17
C GLY A 109 -2.08 0.58 19.77
N PHE A 110 -2.34 -0.68 19.37
CA PHE A 110 -2.08 -1.12 18.00
C PHE A 110 -2.96 -0.39 16.98
N SER A 111 -2.50 -0.35 15.73
CA SER A 111 -3.17 0.37 14.64
C SER A 111 -3.00 -0.33 13.29
N GLY A 112 -3.81 0.08 12.31
CA GLY A 112 -3.70 -0.38 10.92
C GLY A 112 -3.97 -1.89 10.71
N PRO A 113 -3.11 -2.63 9.98
CA PRO A 113 -3.31 -4.06 9.70
C PRO A 113 -3.41 -4.93 10.95
N MET A 114 -2.81 -4.51 12.08
CA MET A 114 -2.86 -5.27 13.34
C MET A 114 -4.28 -5.29 13.93
N LEU A 115 -4.95 -4.14 14.00
CA LEU A 115 -6.34 -4.04 14.46
C LEU A 115 -7.30 -4.73 13.49
N ARG A 116 -7.08 -4.54 12.19
CA ARG A 116 -7.93 -5.13 11.14
C ARG A 116 -7.84 -6.64 11.11
N ALA A 117 -6.65 -7.21 11.29
CA ALA A 117 -6.50 -8.66 11.40
C ALA A 117 -7.23 -9.24 12.61
N ALA A 118 -7.31 -8.49 13.72
CA ALA A 118 -8.05 -8.90 14.92
C ALA A 118 -9.58 -8.80 14.78
N GLY A 119 -10.10 -8.29 13.65
CA GLY A 119 -11.55 -8.21 13.39
C GLY A 119 -12.17 -6.83 13.57
N LEU A 120 -11.39 -5.80 13.92
CA LEU A 120 -11.92 -4.44 14.06
C LEU A 120 -11.82 -3.68 12.72
N ALA A 121 -12.98 -3.28 12.19
CA ALA A 121 -13.12 -2.52 10.94
C ALA A 121 -12.70 -1.04 11.09
N TRP A 122 -11.47 -0.79 11.53
CA TRP A 122 -10.96 0.56 11.78
C TRP A 122 -9.93 0.99 10.71
N ASP A 123 -10.26 2.04 9.95
CA ASP A 123 -9.34 2.70 9.03
C ASP A 123 -9.57 4.22 9.09
N LEU A 124 -8.49 4.99 9.24
CA LEU A 124 -8.55 6.45 9.29
C LEU A 124 -9.12 7.04 8.01
N ARG A 125 -8.87 6.42 6.85
CA ARG A 125 -9.34 6.94 5.56
C ARG A 125 -10.86 6.93 5.39
N LYS A 126 -11.57 6.08 6.14
CA LYS A 126 -13.05 6.07 6.19
C LYS A 126 -13.61 6.77 7.42
N SER A 127 -12.99 6.57 8.59
CA SER A 127 -13.49 7.12 9.86
C SER A 127 -13.21 8.63 10.01
N GLN A 128 -12.04 9.07 9.57
CA GLN A 128 -11.58 10.46 9.62
C GLN A 128 -10.91 10.80 8.28
N PRO A 129 -11.70 10.90 7.20
CA PRO A 129 -11.16 11.08 5.86
C PRO A 129 -10.34 12.36 5.78
N TYR A 130 -9.24 12.26 5.04
CA TYR A 130 -8.34 13.36 4.71
C TYR A 130 -8.15 13.42 3.20
N GLU A 131 -7.69 14.56 2.69
CA GLU A 131 -7.51 14.82 1.25
C GLU A 131 -8.79 14.50 0.45
N ILE A 132 -8.75 13.47 -0.40
CA ILE A 132 -9.84 13.07 -1.30
C ILE A 132 -10.34 11.65 -1.02
N TYR A 133 -9.95 11.05 0.11
CA TYR A 133 -10.33 9.66 0.43
C TYR A 133 -11.83 9.47 0.67
N ASP A 134 -12.57 10.55 0.93
CA ASP A 134 -14.03 10.60 1.01
C ASP A 134 -14.72 10.42 -0.35
N GLN A 135 -14.04 10.76 -1.44
CA GLN A 135 -14.56 10.69 -2.83
C GLN A 135 -14.15 9.40 -3.55
N LEU A 136 -13.34 8.57 -2.91
CA LEU A 136 -12.81 7.31 -3.45
C LEU A 136 -13.55 6.13 -2.85
N ASP A 137 -13.88 5.15 -3.69
CA ASP A 137 -14.56 3.93 -3.23
C ASP A 137 -13.56 2.80 -3.02
N PHE A 138 -13.55 2.22 -1.82
CA PHE A 138 -12.70 1.10 -1.47
C PHE A 138 -13.23 0.34 -0.27
N ASP A 139 -12.88 -0.94 -0.18
CA ASP A 139 -13.25 -1.78 0.95
C ASP A 139 -12.12 -1.88 1.98
N ILE A 140 -12.50 -2.11 3.23
CA ILE A 140 -11.55 -2.35 4.32
C ILE A 140 -11.45 -3.86 4.51
N PRO A 141 -10.30 -4.51 4.21
CA PRO A 141 -10.12 -5.92 4.51
C PRO A 141 -10.00 -6.12 6.02
N ILE A 142 -10.67 -7.15 6.52
CA ILE A 142 -10.76 -7.49 7.95
C ILE A 142 -10.42 -8.98 8.09
N GLY A 143 -9.59 -9.31 9.07
CA GLY A 143 -9.30 -10.69 9.49
C GLY A 143 -10.27 -11.16 10.57
N GLN A 144 -10.20 -12.43 10.96
CA GLN A 144 -11.13 -13.01 11.95
C GLN A 144 -10.41 -13.48 13.22
N ASN A 145 -9.21 -14.02 13.08
CA ASN A 145 -8.48 -14.72 14.12
C ASN A 145 -7.39 -13.88 14.78
N GLY A 146 -6.96 -12.78 14.15
CA GLY A 146 -5.90 -11.91 14.66
C GLY A 146 -4.50 -12.51 14.59
N ASP A 147 -4.31 -13.59 13.84
CA ASP A 147 -3.02 -14.27 13.69
C ASP A 147 -2.12 -13.60 12.63
N CYS A 148 -0.88 -14.10 12.52
CA CYS A 148 0.07 -13.61 11.51
C CYS A 148 -0.41 -13.85 10.07
N TYR A 149 -1.20 -14.90 9.84
CA TYR A 149 -1.74 -15.21 8.51
C TYR A 149 -2.82 -14.22 8.09
N ASP A 150 -3.76 -13.88 8.97
CA ASP A 150 -4.78 -12.87 8.70
C ASP A 150 -4.16 -11.49 8.44
N ARG A 151 -3.08 -11.13 9.14
CA ARG A 151 -2.33 -9.90 8.85
C ARG A 151 -1.71 -9.90 7.46
N TYR A 152 -1.20 -11.05 7.02
CA TYR A 152 -0.67 -11.22 5.68
C TYR A 152 -1.78 -11.08 4.63
N LEU A 153 -2.92 -11.74 4.82
CA LEU A 153 -4.08 -11.64 3.92
C LEU A 153 -4.64 -10.21 3.84
N VAL A 154 -4.75 -9.53 4.98
CA VAL A 154 -5.15 -8.11 5.04
C VAL A 154 -4.22 -7.24 4.20
N ARG A 155 -2.90 -7.45 4.26
CA ARG A 155 -1.93 -6.70 3.43
C ARG A 155 -2.06 -7.02 1.94
N MET A 156 -2.26 -8.29 1.57
CA MET A 156 -2.51 -8.70 0.18
C MET A 156 -3.78 -8.03 -0.36
N ALA A 157 -4.86 -8.04 0.42
CA ALA A 157 -6.10 -7.36 0.05
C ALA A 157 -5.93 -5.83 -0.02
N GLU A 158 -5.16 -5.22 0.88
CA GLU A 158 -4.83 -3.79 0.83
C GLU A 158 -4.03 -3.40 -0.41
N ILE A 159 -3.18 -4.29 -0.92
CA ILE A 159 -2.51 -4.10 -2.22
C ILE A 159 -3.57 -4.05 -3.33
N ARG A 160 -4.48 -5.03 -3.41
CA ARG A 160 -5.57 -5.06 -4.40
C ARG A 160 -6.47 -3.81 -4.33
N GLN A 161 -6.82 -3.38 -3.11
CA GLN A 161 -7.59 -2.14 -2.91
C GLN A 161 -6.78 -0.90 -3.31
N SER A 162 -5.46 -0.88 -3.08
CA SER A 162 -4.61 0.22 -3.53
C SER A 162 -4.53 0.32 -5.05
N ILE A 163 -4.52 -0.80 -5.78
CA ILE A 163 -4.59 -0.82 -7.24
C ILE A 163 -5.90 -0.17 -7.71
N SER A 164 -7.04 -0.54 -7.11
CA SER A 164 -8.35 0.07 -7.42
C SER A 164 -8.35 1.58 -7.17
N LEU A 165 -7.83 2.01 -6.02
CA LEU A 165 -7.73 3.43 -5.67
C LEU A 165 -6.92 4.22 -6.68
N VAL A 166 -5.76 3.69 -7.12
CA VAL A 166 -4.93 4.42 -8.09
C VAL A 166 -5.61 4.51 -9.45
N LYS A 167 -6.36 3.48 -9.89
CA LYS A 167 -7.18 3.58 -11.13
C LYS A 167 -8.21 4.70 -11.03
N GLN A 168 -8.94 4.77 -9.91
CA GLN A 168 -9.92 5.85 -9.69
C GLN A 168 -9.26 7.22 -9.63
N CYS A 169 -8.08 7.34 -9.02
CA CYS A 169 -7.33 8.59 -9.01
C CYS A 169 -6.97 9.01 -10.45
N ILE A 170 -6.41 8.10 -11.27
CA ILE A 170 -6.02 8.40 -12.66
C ILE A 170 -7.21 8.92 -13.48
N GLU A 171 -8.38 8.30 -13.35
CA GLU A 171 -9.61 8.71 -14.06
C GLU A 171 -10.14 10.08 -13.61
N LYS A 172 -9.93 10.44 -12.34
CA LYS A 172 -10.46 11.66 -11.72
C LYS A 172 -9.44 12.79 -11.56
N ILE A 173 -8.26 12.72 -12.18
CA ILE A 173 -7.23 13.77 -12.06
C ILE A 173 -7.79 15.12 -12.56
N PRO A 174 -7.96 16.13 -11.68
CA PRO A 174 -8.34 17.45 -12.11
C PRO A 174 -7.13 18.18 -12.72
N LYS A 175 -7.38 19.03 -13.70
CA LYS A 175 -6.37 20.02 -14.14
C LYS A 175 -6.42 21.22 -13.20
N GLY A 176 -5.27 21.71 -12.76
CA GLY A 176 -5.21 22.87 -11.88
C GLY A 176 -3.84 23.10 -11.25
N PRO A 177 -3.73 24.15 -10.42
CA PRO A 177 -2.50 24.44 -9.69
C PRO A 177 -2.22 23.34 -8.65
N ILE A 178 -0.95 22.93 -8.57
CA ILE A 178 -0.45 21.91 -7.64
C ILE A 178 -0.08 22.44 -6.25
N LYS A 179 -0.01 23.77 -6.12
CA LYS A 179 0.42 24.50 -4.93
C LYS A 179 -0.61 25.57 -4.59
N THR A 180 -0.66 25.91 -3.31
CA THR A 180 -1.41 27.04 -2.80
C THR A 180 -0.84 28.33 -3.39
N GLU A 181 -1.72 29.26 -3.80
CA GLU A 181 -1.31 30.56 -4.36
C GLU A 181 -0.68 31.51 -3.32
N ASP A 182 -0.83 31.20 -2.02
CA ASP A 182 -0.23 31.95 -0.93
C ASP A 182 1.30 31.75 -0.89
N ARG A 183 2.01 32.77 -1.37
CA ARG A 183 3.48 32.84 -1.43
C ARG A 183 4.17 32.92 -0.07
N LYS A 184 3.41 33.08 1.03
CA LYS A 184 3.96 32.97 2.39
C LYS A 184 4.09 31.52 2.84
N ILE A 185 3.31 30.63 2.23
CA ILE A 185 3.25 29.20 2.56
C ILE A 185 4.06 28.39 1.55
N SER A 186 3.84 28.62 0.26
CA SER A 186 4.57 27.96 -0.81
C SER A 186 5.59 28.91 -1.44
N PRO A 187 6.81 28.43 -1.79
CA PRO A 187 7.70 29.20 -2.65
C PRO A 187 7.05 29.46 -4.02
N PRO A 188 7.38 30.59 -4.68
CA PRO A 188 6.90 30.91 -6.02
C PRO A 188 7.36 29.90 -7.07
#